data_AF-A0A132AAC3-F1
#
_entry.id   AF-A0A132AAC3-F1
#
_cell.length_a   1.000
_cell.length_b   1.000
_cell.length_c   1.000
_cell.angle_alpha   90.00
_cell.angle_beta   90.00
_cell.angle_gamma   90.00
#
_symmetry.space_group_name_H-M   'P 1'
#
loop_
_entity.id
_entity.type
_entity.pdbx_description
1 polymer ?
#
loop_
_entity_poly.entity_id
_entity_poly.type
_entity_poly.pdbx_seq_one_letter_code
_entity_poly.pdbx_strand_id
1 'polypeptide(L)'
;MSSEDEPSRSLQMKMDVKLKLNDRNLSQTSTEIPIESRASIQSQQSQQDDFAIFSELLLLCSSKDGQSLSWKEIARWVKYEENVEANGTRWSKPYVSTVN
;
A
#
# COMPACT_ATOMS: atom_id res chain seq x y z
N MET A 1 20.62 -0.41 34.48
CA MET A 1 21.07 0.05 33.15
C MET A 1 19.99 -0.35 32.17
N SER A 2 19.14 0.59 31.78
CA SER A 2 18.04 0.36 30.85
C SER A 2 18.61 0.41 29.43
N SER A 3 18.62 -0.73 28.75
CA SER A 3 18.85 -0.80 27.30
C SER A 3 17.51 -0.47 26.65
N GLU A 4 17.31 0.78 26.27
CA GLU A 4 16.22 1.14 25.36
C GLU A 4 16.62 0.63 23.98
N ASP A 5 15.90 -0.39 23.50
CA ASP A 5 16.11 -0.99 22.19
C ASP A 5 15.77 0.02 21.08
N GLU A 6 16.80 0.62 20.50
CA GLU A 6 16.71 1.46 19.30
C GLU A 6 16.03 0.68 18.16
N PRO A 7 14.96 1.21 17.53
CA PRO A 7 14.32 0.53 16.42
C PRO A 7 15.30 0.40 15.26
N SER A 8 15.45 -0.83 14.74
CA SER A 8 16.29 -1.13 13.58
C SER A 8 15.98 -0.15 12.44
N ARG A 9 17.02 0.48 11.85
CA ARG A 9 16.90 1.47 10.75
C ARG A 9 15.95 1.05 9.60
N SER A 10 15.78 -0.25 9.39
CA SER A 10 14.82 -0.84 8.43
C SER A 10 13.36 -0.57 8.81
N LEU A 11 13.01 -0.68 10.10
CA LEU A 11 11.69 -0.31 10.61
C LEU A 11 11.45 1.19 10.54
N GLN A 12 12.48 2.00 10.88
CA GLN A 12 12.39 3.46 10.74
C GLN A 12 12.14 3.87 9.29
N MET A 13 12.87 3.30 8.33
CA MET A 13 12.63 3.53 6.89
C MET A 13 11.23 3.08 6.44
N LYS A 14 10.74 1.93 6.92
CA LYS A 14 9.38 1.45 6.60
C LYS A 14 8.31 2.38 7.18
N MET A 15 8.53 2.93 8.37
CA MET A 15 7.66 3.94 8.97
C MET A 15 7.71 5.27 8.20
N ASP A 16 8.90 5.74 7.82
CA ASP A 16 9.09 6.99 7.06
C ASP A 16 8.49 6.93 5.64
N VAL A 17 8.54 5.76 5.00
CA VAL A 17 7.88 5.53 3.70
C VAL A 17 6.36 5.52 3.86
N LYS A 18 5.83 4.97 4.96
CA LYS A 18 4.38 4.92 5.23
C LYS A 18 3.81 6.30 5.58
N LEU A 19 4.59 7.17 6.24
CA LEU A 19 4.21 8.54 6.55
C LEU A 19 4.16 9.46 5.31
N LYS A 20 4.89 9.14 4.24
CA LYS A 20 4.90 9.92 2.99
C LYS A 20 3.73 9.64 2.04
N LEU A 21 2.88 8.66 2.35
CA LEU A 21 1.76 8.28 1.47
C LEU A 21 0.48 9.11 1.69
N ASN A 22 0.49 10.13 2.56
CA ASN A 22 -0.73 10.88 2.92
C ASN A 22 -0.84 12.32 2.38
N ASP A 23 0.08 12.77 1.51
CA ASP A 23 0.06 14.15 0.99
C ASP A 23 -0.49 14.24 -0.45
N ARG A 24 -1.74 13.82 -0.66
CA ARG A 24 -2.47 14.13 -1.91
C ARG A 24 -3.72 14.95 -1.64
N ASN A 25 -3.51 16.23 -1.37
CA ASN A 25 -4.46 17.27 -1.74
C ASN A 25 -4.12 17.69 -3.18
N LEU A 26 -4.64 16.96 -4.18
CA LEU A 26 -4.61 17.43 -5.58
C LEU A 26 -5.78 18.41 -5.77
N SER A 27 -5.48 19.69 -5.75
CA SER A 27 -6.38 20.74 -6.20
C SER A 27 -6.53 20.67 -7.73
N GLN A 28 -7.73 20.39 -8.24
CA GLN A 28 -8.13 20.72 -9.61
C GLN A 28 -9.54 21.34 -9.62
N THR A 29 -9.66 22.41 -10.40
CA THR A 29 -10.70 23.44 -10.40
C THR A 29 -11.92 23.12 -11.27
N SER A 30 -13.09 23.44 -10.72
CA SER A 30 -14.35 23.97 -11.29
C SER A 30 -15.04 23.34 -12.51
N THR A 31 -16.18 22.71 -12.26
CA THR A 31 -17.40 22.85 -13.07
C THR A 31 -18.58 22.97 -12.09
N GLU A 32 -19.21 24.14 -12.02
CA GLU A 32 -20.25 24.44 -11.04
C GLU A 32 -21.56 23.71 -11.35
N ILE A 33 -22.06 22.95 -10.37
CA ILE A 33 -23.37 22.27 -10.39
C ILE A 33 -24.41 23.20 -9.71
N PRO A 34 -25.64 23.34 -10.23
CA PRO A 34 -26.66 24.21 -9.66
C PRO A 34 -27.00 23.88 -8.19
N ILE A 35 -27.16 24.93 -7.38
CA ILE A 35 -27.16 24.90 -5.90
C ILE A 35 -28.25 23.99 -5.30
N GLU A 36 -29.39 23.84 -5.96
CA GLU A 36 -30.55 23.10 -5.45
C GLU A 36 -30.42 21.58 -5.54
N SER A 37 -29.61 21.07 -6.49
CA SER A 37 -29.39 19.62 -6.63
C SER A 37 -28.33 19.07 -5.67
N ARG A 38 -27.58 19.95 -5.00
CA ARG A 38 -26.53 19.56 -4.05
C ARG A 38 -27.07 19.14 -2.69
N ALA A 39 -28.23 19.66 -2.28
CA ALA A 39 -28.79 19.44 -0.96
C ALA A 39 -29.31 18.01 -0.73
N SER A 40 -29.69 17.28 -1.80
CA SER A 40 -30.32 15.96 -1.69
C SER A 40 -29.41 14.78 -1.99
N ILE A 41 -28.27 15.00 -2.68
CA ILE A 41 -27.35 13.90 -3.05
C ILE A 41 -26.32 13.62 -1.96
N GLN A 42 -26.22 14.48 -0.95
CA GLN A 42 -25.32 14.31 0.18
C GLN A 42 -25.96 13.49 1.31
N SER A 43 -26.61 12.37 0.95
CA SER A 43 -26.97 11.32 1.91
C SER A 43 -25.67 10.65 2.38
N GLN A 44 -25.08 11.24 3.42
CA GLN A 44 -24.15 10.64 4.38
C GLN A 44 -23.35 9.46 3.84
N GLN A 45 -22.31 9.73 3.04
CA GLN A 45 -21.18 8.81 3.02
C GLN A 45 -20.56 8.91 4.40
N SER A 46 -20.88 7.92 5.24
CA SER A 46 -20.21 7.69 6.52
C SER A 46 -18.72 7.87 6.30
N GLN A 47 -18.10 8.80 7.03
CA GLN A 47 -16.65 8.92 7.12
C GLN A 47 -16.12 7.72 7.91
N GLN A 48 -16.27 6.54 7.32
CA GLN A 48 -15.51 5.39 7.73
C GLN A 48 -14.16 5.62 7.08
N ASP A 49 -13.20 6.10 7.88
CA ASP A 49 -11.79 6.01 7.52
C ASP A 49 -11.46 4.53 7.41
N ASP A 50 -11.74 3.96 6.23
CA ASP A 50 -11.31 2.62 5.88
C ASP A 50 -9.78 2.68 5.77
N PHE A 51 -9.13 2.40 6.90
CA PHE A 51 -7.69 2.27 6.99
C PHE A 51 -7.27 1.20 6.00
N ALA A 52 -6.55 1.62 4.96
CA ALA A 52 -6.02 0.70 3.98
C ALA A 52 -5.06 -0.28 4.67
N ILE A 53 -5.43 -1.55 4.71
CA ILE A 53 -4.57 -2.60 5.23
C ILE A 53 -3.46 -2.86 4.22
N PHE A 54 -2.22 -2.88 4.71
CA PHE A 54 -1.09 -3.38 3.94
C PHE A 54 -1.06 -4.91 4.07
N SER A 55 -0.92 -5.60 2.96
CA SER A 55 -0.72 -7.05 2.92
C SER A 55 0.38 -7.40 1.92
N GLU A 56 1.14 -8.45 2.20
CA GLU A 56 2.22 -8.95 1.35
C GLU A 56 2.11 -10.47 1.19
N LEU A 57 2.53 -10.99 0.04
CA LEU A 57 2.59 -12.41 -0.26
C LEU A 57 4.04 -12.80 -0.51
N LEU A 58 4.52 -13.79 0.24
CA LEU A 58 5.87 -14.31 0.13
C LEU A 58 5.85 -15.78 -0.33
N LEU A 59 6.78 -16.14 -1.20
CA LEU A 59 7.07 -17.53 -1.56
C LEU A 59 8.36 -18.00 -0.88
N LEU A 60 8.32 -19.25 -0.41
CA LEU A 60 9.52 -19.93 0.05
C LEU A 60 10.30 -20.45 -1.17
N CYS A 61 11.52 -19.97 -1.34
CA CYS A 61 12.41 -20.34 -2.44
C CYS A 61 13.69 -20.97 -1.91
N SER A 62 14.13 -22.07 -2.54
CA SER A 62 15.46 -22.62 -2.33
C SER A 62 16.52 -21.82 -3.07
N SER A 63 17.72 -21.79 -2.48
CA SER A 63 18.91 -21.33 -3.18
C SER A 63 19.28 -22.28 -4.32
N LYS A 64 20.09 -21.79 -5.28
CA LYS A 64 20.55 -22.56 -6.44
C LYS A 64 21.32 -23.83 -6.03
N ASP A 65 21.98 -23.82 -4.88
CA ASP A 65 22.70 -24.94 -4.29
C ASP A 65 21.83 -25.87 -3.42
N GLY A 66 20.55 -25.51 -3.22
CA GLY A 66 19.61 -26.26 -2.38
C GLY A 66 19.91 -26.21 -0.88
N GLN A 67 20.91 -25.47 -0.43
CA GLN A 67 21.37 -25.51 0.96
C GLN A 67 20.66 -24.51 1.88
N SER A 68 19.97 -23.54 1.30
CA SER A 68 19.24 -22.52 2.04
C SER A 68 17.85 -22.27 1.48
N LEU A 69 16.95 -21.85 2.37
CA LEU A 69 15.60 -21.42 2.06
C LEU A 69 15.48 -19.94 2.40
N SER A 70 14.76 -19.19 1.56
CA SER A 70 14.49 -17.76 1.77
C SER A 70 13.06 -17.44 1.37
N TRP A 71 12.43 -16.55 2.13
CA TRP A 71 11.15 -15.96 1.74
C TRP A 71 11.39 -14.81 0.78
N LYS A 72 10.73 -14.85 -0.37
CA LYS A 72 10.77 -13.79 -1.38
C LYS A 72 9.38 -13.23 -1.56
N GLU A 73 9.24 -11.93 -1.36
CA GLU A 73 8.01 -11.21 -1.67
C GLU A 73 7.71 -11.35 -3.18
N ILE A 74 6.45 -11.60 -3.52
CA ILE A 74 6.00 -11.72 -4.91
C ILE A 74 4.85 -10.79 -5.28
N ALA A 75 4.09 -10.32 -4.29
CA ALA A 75 2.97 -9.41 -4.48
C ALA A 75 2.66 -8.67 -3.17
N ARG A 76 2.03 -7.50 -3.31
CA ARG A 76 1.59 -6.68 -2.18
C ARG A 76 0.31 -5.92 -2.50
N TRP A 77 -0.41 -5.53 -1.45
CA TRP A 77 -1.69 -4.85 -1.53
C TRP A 77 -1.76 -3.64 -0.60
N VAL A 78 -2.22 -2.53 -1.17
CA VAL A 78 -2.84 -1.39 -0.46
C VAL A 78 -3.96 -0.87 -1.35
N LYS A 79 -5.18 -1.39 -1.16
CA LYS A 79 -6.35 -1.24 -2.07
C LYS A 79 -6.19 -1.86 -3.46
N TYR A 80 -4.99 -1.80 -4.04
CA TYR A 80 -4.61 -2.36 -5.33
C TYR A 80 -3.44 -3.34 -5.16
N GLU A 81 -3.34 -4.28 -6.08
CA GLU A 81 -2.28 -5.28 -6.18
C GLU A 81 -1.11 -4.76 -7.02
N GLU A 82 0.10 -5.04 -6.57
CA GLU A 82 1.33 -4.89 -7.34
C GLU A 82 2.15 -6.18 -7.23
N ASN A 83 2.71 -6.65 -8.35
CA ASN A 83 3.53 -7.87 -8.39
C ASN A 83 4.99 -7.55 -8.66
N VAL A 84 5.88 -8.41 -8.17
CA VAL A 84 7.30 -8.35 -8.49
C VAL A 84 7.53 -8.76 -9.94
N GLU A 85 8.18 -7.91 -10.73
CA GLU A 85 8.53 -8.21 -12.13
C GLU A 85 9.68 -9.22 -12.22
N ALA A 86 9.91 -9.79 -13.41
CA ALA A 86 10.85 -10.90 -13.65
C ALA A 86 12.30 -10.66 -13.18
N ASN A 87 12.73 -9.40 -13.00
CA ASN A 87 14.07 -9.06 -12.52
C ASN A 87 14.16 -8.82 -11.00
N GLY A 88 13.05 -8.90 -10.26
CA GLY A 88 13.03 -8.73 -8.80
C GLY A 88 13.28 -7.31 -8.30
N THR A 89 13.48 -6.33 -9.19
CA THR A 89 13.85 -4.95 -8.82
C THR A 89 12.73 -3.95 -9.05
N ARG A 90 11.65 -4.38 -9.72
CA ARG A 90 10.55 -3.52 -10.13
C ARG A 90 9.22 -4.13 -9.71
N TRP A 91 8.32 -3.25 -9.32
CA TRP A 91 6.92 -3.56 -9.07
C TRP A 91 6.11 -3.21 -10.32
N SER A 92 5.08 -3.99 -10.61
CA SER A 92 4.11 -3.67 -11.66
C SER A 92 3.38 -2.35 -11.35
N LYS A 93 2.67 -1.81 -12.34
CA LYS A 93 1.66 -0.78 -12.05
C LYS A 93 0.58 -1.38 -11.13
N PRO A 94 0.00 -0.61 -10.21
CA PRO A 94 -1.08 -1.09 -9.36
C PRO A 94 -2.31 -1.46 -10.21
N TYR A 95 -2.96 -2.56 -9.87
CA TYR A 95 -4.19 -3.03 -10.53
C TYR A 95 -5.20 -3.63 -9.54
N VAL A 96 -6.44 -3.84 -9.99
CA VAL A 96 -7.47 -4.50 -9.19
C VAL A 96 -7.30 -6.01 -9.32
N SER A 97 -7.14 -6.71 -8.19
CA SER A 97 -7.02 -8.17 -8.15
C SER A 97 -8.20 -8.87 -8.78
N THR A 98 -7.93 -9.98 -9.47
CA THR A 98 -8.95 -10.94 -9.90
C THR A 98 -8.76 -12.24 -9.12
N VAL A 99 -9.85 -12.83 -8.61
CA VAL A 99 -9.82 -14.12 -7.92
C VAL A 99 -10.37 -15.18 -8.87
N ASN A 100 -9.75 -16.36 -8.88
CA ASN A 100 -10.12 -17.49 -9.73
C ASN A 100 -11.07 -18.45 -9.01
#